data_AF-D4CAV5-F1
#
_entry.id   AF-D4CAV5-F1
#
_cell.length_a   1.000
_cell.length_b   1.000
_cell.length_c   1.000
_cell.angle_alpha   90.00
_cell.angle_beta   90.00
_cell.angle_gamma   90.00
#
_symmetry.space_group_name_H-M   'P 1'
#
loop_
_entity.id
_entity.type
_entity.pdbx_description
1 polymer ?
#
loop_
_entity_poly.entity_id
_entity_poly.type
_entity_poly.pdbx_seq_one_letter_code
_entity_poly.pdbx_strand_id
1 'polypeptide(L)'
;MIQLKPKYFKISAGLIWEVVSIGIPTAVIQICLAAAASLTNIAAKTLPDSDLIIAAYGVVQRLVLIGCYVIMGFMQGYQPVASYAFGAKNRERFRQSARFALQGSLVLTVAVAIFYIVLAKPLILLFNRNPLVVDYGKWLLISQVALYPAFGLCYMMTITFQTIGSPRMGLFLSLIRQCLFYVPFILILPGMLGVKGIYFSQPAADILTIIVCVLLFNTMKRSISKNMGNDM
;
A
#
# COMPACT_ATOMS: atom_id res chain seq x y z
N MET A 1 32.81 9.06 -9.40
CA MET A 1 32.10 10.00 -8.50
C MET A 1 31.49 11.11 -9.35
N ILE A 2 30.17 11.28 -9.31
CA ILE A 2 29.50 12.36 -10.05
C ILE A 2 29.82 13.67 -9.32
N GLN A 3 30.62 14.55 -9.93
CA GLN A 3 30.94 15.87 -9.38
C GLN A 3 29.72 16.79 -9.54
N LEU A 4 28.90 16.87 -8.50
CA LEU A 4 27.75 17.78 -8.44
C LEU A 4 28.25 19.23 -8.34
N LYS A 5 28.29 19.94 -9.46
CA LYS A 5 28.55 21.39 -9.50
C LYS A 5 27.23 22.15 -9.33
N PRO A 6 27.12 23.12 -8.40
CA PRO A 6 25.89 23.89 -8.13
C PRO A 6 25.38 24.71 -9.32
N LYS A 7 26.21 24.89 -10.36
CA LYS A 7 25.84 25.58 -11.61
C LYS A 7 24.82 24.84 -12.49
N TYR A 8 24.55 23.56 -12.22
CA TYR A 8 23.55 22.75 -12.93
C TYR A 8 22.18 22.68 -12.21
N PHE A 9 22.04 23.28 -11.02
CA PHE A 9 20.77 23.40 -10.31
C PHE A 9 19.91 24.50 -10.95
N LYS A 10 19.20 24.17 -12.03
CA LYS A 10 18.12 25.02 -12.54
C LYS A 10 16.83 24.65 -11.81
N ILE A 11 16.53 25.39 -10.74
CA ILE A 11 15.23 25.32 -10.08
C ILE A 11 14.20 25.94 -11.04
N SER A 12 13.51 25.08 -11.79
CA SER A 12 12.39 25.50 -12.64
C SER A 12 11.11 25.43 -11.84
N ALA A 13 10.30 26.50 -11.87
CA ALA A 13 8.98 26.52 -11.25
C ALA A 13 8.08 25.37 -11.75
N GLY A 14 8.29 24.91 -12.99
CA GLY A 14 7.59 23.75 -13.54
C GLY A 14 7.94 22.44 -12.83
N LEU A 15 9.20 22.25 -12.42
CA LEU A 15 9.63 21.06 -11.69
C LEU A 15 9.06 21.03 -10.27
N ILE A 16 9.03 22.19 -9.61
CA ILE A 16 8.41 22.33 -8.28
C ILE A 16 6.92 22.00 -8.35
N TRP A 17 6.21 22.55 -9.34
CA TRP A 17 4.77 22.28 -9.50
C TRP A 17 4.49 20.80 -9.78
N GLU A 18 5.33 20.14 -10.56
CA GLU A 18 5.18 18.70 -10.85
C GLU A 18 5.40 17.84 -9.59
N VAL A 19 6.41 18.16 -8.78
CA VAL A 19 6.66 17.49 -7.49
C VAL A 19 5.51 17.74 -6.50
N VAL A 20 5.02 18.98 -6.41
CA VAL A 20 3.90 19.34 -5.53
C VAL A 20 2.61 18.63 -5.96
N SER A 21 2.32 18.59 -7.26
CA SER A 21 1.16 17.88 -7.80
C SER A 21 1.20 16.37 -7.51
N ILE A 22 2.39 15.78 -7.41
CA ILE A 22 2.59 14.38 -7.00
C ILE A 22 2.44 14.21 -5.47
N GLY A 23 2.87 15.19 -4.68
CA GLY A 23 2.85 15.16 -3.22
C GLY A 23 1.47 15.41 -2.60
N ILE A 24 0.67 16.33 -3.15
CA ILE A 24 -0.69 16.67 -2.70
C ILE A 24 -1.56 15.43 -2.49
N PRO A 25 -1.71 14.51 -3.46
CA PRO A 25 -2.56 13.35 -3.28
C PRO A 25 -2.07 12.42 -2.17
N THR A 26 -0.76 12.28 -1.99
CA THR A 26 -0.18 11.50 -0.89
C THR A 26 -0.47 12.15 0.47
N ALA A 27 -0.42 13.49 0.54
CA ALA A 27 -0.76 14.22 1.78
C ALA A 27 -2.24 14.04 2.15
N VAL A 28 -3.15 14.15 1.19
CA VAL A 28 -4.60 13.92 1.39
C VAL A 28 -4.86 12.50 1.92
N ILE A 29 -4.18 11.50 1.34
CA ILE A 29 -4.25 10.11 1.79
C ILE A 29 -3.87 9.97 3.27
N GLN A 30 -2.75 10.57 3.68
CA GLN A 30 -2.26 10.46 5.06
C GLN A 30 -3.17 11.19 6.04
N ILE A 31 -3.74 12.34 5.65
CA ILE A 31 -4.71 13.08 6.46
C ILE A 31 -6.00 12.27 6.63
N CYS A 32 -6.53 11.65 5.56
CA CYS A 32 -7.69 10.77 5.64
C CYS A 32 -7.44 9.56 6.54
N LEU A 33 -6.25 8.94 6.47
CA LEU A 33 -5.86 7.83 7.34
C LEU A 33 -5.83 8.27 8.81
N ALA A 34 -5.27 9.44 9.10
CA ALA A 34 -5.21 10.00 10.44
C ALA A 34 -6.60 10.34 10.98
N ALA A 35 -7.46 10.96 10.15
CA ALA A 35 -8.85 11.26 10.50
C ALA A 35 -9.67 9.99 10.76
N ALA A 36 -9.50 8.96 9.93
CA ALA A 36 -10.13 7.66 10.12
C ALA A 36 -9.69 6.97 11.42
N ALA A 37 -8.40 7.03 11.75
CA ALA A 37 -7.88 6.51 13.02
C ALA A 37 -8.45 7.28 14.23
N SER A 38 -8.59 8.60 14.13
CA SER A 38 -9.23 9.41 15.17
C SER A 38 -10.72 9.12 15.33
N LEU A 39 -11.47 9.00 14.23
CA LEU A 39 -12.88 8.61 14.25
C LEU A 39 -13.07 7.19 14.80
N THR A 40 -12.15 6.27 14.50
CA THR A 40 -12.12 4.93 15.07
C THR A 40 -11.98 4.97 16.59
N ASN A 41 -11.07 5.80 17.10
CA ASN A 41 -10.90 5.98 18.55
C ASN A 41 -12.14 6.57 19.24
N ILE A 42 -12.86 7.48 18.56
CA ILE A 42 -14.06 8.13 19.11
C ILE A 42 -15.28 7.19 19.05
N ALA A 43 -15.50 6.54 17.92
CA ALA A 43 -16.63 5.62 17.70
C ALA A 43 -16.50 4.35 18.53
N ALA A 44 -15.27 3.93 18.81
CA ALA A 44 -15.07 2.80 19.68
C ALA A 44 -15.33 3.18 21.15
N LYS A 45 -15.19 4.43 21.60
CA LYS A 45 -15.43 4.84 23.01
C LYS A 45 -16.85 4.57 23.55
N THR A 46 -17.83 4.24 22.70
CA THR A 46 -19.26 4.15 23.04
C THR A 46 -19.80 2.72 23.18
N LEU A 47 -19.02 1.65 22.94
CA LEU A 47 -19.48 0.28 23.20
C LEU A 47 -19.11 -0.22 24.62
N PRO A 48 -19.81 -1.24 25.18
CA PRO A 48 -19.29 -2.02 26.30
C PRO A 48 -18.06 -2.84 25.83
N ASP A 49 -17.00 -2.94 26.63
CA ASP A 49 -15.69 -3.58 26.30
C ASP A 49 -14.84 -2.93 25.19
N SER A 50 -15.19 -1.70 24.85
CA SER A 50 -14.51 -0.90 23.82
C SER A 50 -13.02 -0.71 24.02
N ASP A 51 -12.59 -0.43 25.24
CA ASP A 51 -11.17 -0.21 25.52
C ASP A 51 -10.33 -1.43 25.16
N LEU A 52 -10.88 -2.64 25.31
CA LEU A 52 -10.22 -3.89 24.95
C LEU A 52 -10.12 -4.06 23.43
N ILE A 53 -11.19 -3.73 22.70
CA ILE A 53 -11.21 -3.82 21.23
C ILE A 53 -10.30 -2.76 20.61
N ILE A 54 -10.30 -1.52 21.14
CA ILE A 54 -9.42 -0.43 20.72
C ILE A 54 -7.95 -0.78 21.01
N ALA A 55 -7.67 -1.32 22.19
CA ALA A 55 -6.32 -1.75 22.55
C ALA A 55 -5.84 -2.88 21.64
N ALA A 56 -6.69 -3.89 21.35
CA ALA A 56 -6.38 -4.95 20.39
C ALA A 56 -6.07 -4.37 19.00
N TYR A 57 -6.89 -3.41 18.56
CA TYR A 57 -6.74 -2.75 17.28
C TYR A 57 -5.42 -1.99 17.16
N GLY A 58 -5.07 -1.17 18.15
CA GLY A 58 -3.83 -0.41 18.14
C GLY A 58 -2.59 -1.31 18.03
N VAL A 59 -2.63 -2.48 18.67
CA VAL A 59 -1.58 -3.50 18.58
C VAL A 59 -1.53 -4.11 17.18
N VAL A 60 -2.67 -4.59 16.67
CA VAL A 60 -2.75 -5.22 15.34
C VAL A 60 -2.35 -4.25 14.23
N GLN A 61 -2.78 -2.99 14.29
CA GLN A 61 -2.42 -1.96 13.32
C GLN A 61 -0.91 -1.76 13.25
N ARG A 62 -0.23 -1.70 14.40
CA ARG A 62 1.23 -1.58 14.48
C ARG A 62 1.93 -2.80 13.90
N LEU A 63 1.46 -3.99 14.27
CA LEU A 63 1.95 -5.26 13.72
C LEU A 63 1.79 -5.29 12.19
N VAL A 64 0.65 -4.85 11.68
CA VAL A 64 0.35 -4.81 10.25
C VAL A 64 1.24 -3.81 9.52
N LEU A 65 1.45 -2.62 10.10
CA LEU A 65 2.36 -1.60 9.55
C LEU A 65 3.79 -2.11 9.40
N ILE A 66 4.30 -2.85 10.39
CA ILE A 66 5.62 -3.47 10.32
C ILE A 66 5.70 -4.43 9.13
N GLY A 67 4.69 -5.28 8.93
CA GLY A 67 4.62 -6.20 7.79
C GLY A 67 4.58 -5.45 6.44
N CYS A 68 3.77 -4.40 6.36
CA CYS A 68 3.72 -3.52 5.18
C CYS A 68 5.08 -2.89 4.87
N TYR A 69 5.84 -2.44 5.88
CA TYR A 69 7.16 -1.85 5.66
C TYR A 69 8.18 -2.84 5.09
N VAL A 70 8.11 -4.12 5.47
CA VAL A 70 8.97 -5.16 4.86
C VAL A 70 8.69 -5.29 3.36
N ILE A 71 7.41 -5.31 2.98
CA ILE A 71 6.97 -5.41 1.59
C ILE A 71 7.36 -4.14 0.80
N MET A 72 7.14 -2.98 1.40
CA MET A 72 7.52 -1.69 0.82
C MET A 72 9.04 -1.58 0.62
N GLY A 73 9.83 -2.05 1.57
CA GLY A 73 11.30 -2.05 1.49
C GLY A 73 11.80 -2.86 0.30
N PHE A 74 11.24 -4.05 0.08
CA PHE A 74 11.56 -4.86 -1.10
C PHE A 74 11.22 -4.13 -2.41
N MET A 75 10.06 -3.46 -2.45
CA MET A 75 9.59 -2.75 -3.64
C MET A 75 10.36 -1.47 -3.96
N GLN A 76 10.78 -0.74 -2.93
CA GLN A 76 11.71 0.38 -3.05
C GLN A 76 13.08 -0.07 -3.60
N GLY A 77 13.53 -1.29 -3.28
CA GLY A 77 14.74 -1.88 -3.87
C GLY A 77 14.57 -2.27 -5.35
N TYR A 78 13.37 -2.69 -5.75
CA TYR A 78 13.04 -2.98 -7.16
C TYR A 78 12.98 -1.70 -8.02
N GLN A 79 12.45 -0.60 -7.47
CA GLN A 79 12.24 0.67 -8.19
C GLN A 79 13.48 1.16 -8.99
N PRO A 80 14.70 1.29 -8.42
CA PRO A 80 15.86 1.76 -9.18
C PRO A 80 16.31 0.77 -10.26
N VAL A 81 16.18 -0.54 -10.03
CA VAL A 81 16.54 -1.58 -11.00
C VAL A 81 15.60 -1.52 -12.21
N ALA A 82 14.31 -1.35 -11.96
CA ALA A 82 13.29 -1.17 -12.99
C ALA A 82 13.50 0.14 -13.76
N SER A 83 13.72 1.25 -13.06
CA SER A 83 13.98 2.57 -13.66
C SER A 83 15.24 2.58 -14.53
N TYR A 84 16.31 1.90 -14.11
CA TYR A 84 17.53 1.79 -14.90
C TYR A 84 17.33 0.97 -16.18
N ALA A 85 16.69 -0.20 -16.08
CA ALA A 85 16.40 -1.04 -17.24
C ALA A 85 15.45 -0.35 -18.24
N PHE A 86 14.47 0.39 -17.72
CA PHE A 86 13.56 1.20 -18.51
C PHE A 86 14.29 2.37 -19.20
N GLY A 87 15.12 3.12 -18.47
CA GLY A 87 15.91 4.23 -19.03
C GLY A 87 16.93 3.79 -20.07
N ALA A 88 17.48 2.58 -19.96
CA ALA A 88 18.35 1.96 -20.96
C ALA A 88 17.59 1.38 -22.17
N LYS A 89 16.26 1.55 -22.25
CA LYS A 89 15.36 0.98 -23.29
C LYS A 89 15.46 -0.54 -23.45
N ASN A 90 15.99 -1.25 -22.45
CA ASN A 90 16.19 -2.69 -22.52
C ASN A 90 14.92 -3.42 -22.04
N ARG A 91 14.02 -3.70 -23.00
CA ARG A 91 12.72 -4.35 -22.73
C ARG A 91 12.87 -5.72 -22.06
N GLU A 92 13.91 -6.47 -22.43
CA GLU A 92 14.12 -7.81 -21.92
C GLU A 92 14.53 -7.79 -20.45
N ARG A 93 15.51 -6.96 -20.09
CA ARG A 93 15.90 -6.77 -18.68
C ARG A 93 14.76 -6.21 -17.85
N PHE A 94 13.97 -5.27 -18.37
CA PHE A 94 12.80 -4.75 -17.67
C PHE A 94 11.78 -5.86 -17.38
N ARG A 95 11.48 -6.72 -18.36
CA ARG A 95 10.54 -7.83 -18.18
C ARG A 95 11.07 -8.90 -17.22
N GLN A 96 12.37 -9.17 -17.23
CA GLN A 96 13.00 -10.06 -16.25
C GLN A 96 12.90 -9.48 -14.83
N SER A 97 13.26 -8.21 -14.64
CA SER A 97 13.14 -7.52 -13.35
C SER A 97 11.70 -7.48 -12.84
N ALA A 98 10.72 -7.19 -13.70
CA ALA A 98 9.32 -7.17 -13.33
C ALA A 98 8.80 -8.57 -12.93
N ARG A 99 9.20 -9.63 -13.65
CA ARG A 99 8.87 -11.01 -13.26
C ARG A 99 9.50 -11.41 -11.93
N PHE A 100 10.77 -11.04 -11.73
CA PHE A 100 11.47 -11.28 -10.47
C PHE A 100 10.79 -10.53 -9.31
N ALA A 101 10.41 -9.27 -9.51
CA ALA A 101 9.70 -8.49 -8.50
C ALA A 101 8.30 -9.03 -8.22
N LEU A 102 7.58 -9.52 -9.23
CA LEU A 102 6.27 -10.15 -9.05
C LEU A 102 6.38 -11.43 -8.21
N GLN A 103 7.27 -12.34 -8.59
CA GLN A 103 7.49 -13.60 -7.88
C GLN A 103 8.06 -13.34 -6.48
N GLY A 104 9.04 -12.46 -6.36
CA GLY A 104 9.63 -12.06 -5.09
C GLY A 104 8.61 -11.41 -4.15
N SER A 105 7.74 -10.53 -4.67
CA SER A 105 6.64 -9.92 -3.90
C SER A 105 5.67 -10.96 -3.39
N LEU A 106 5.22 -11.88 -4.25
CA LEU A 106 4.28 -12.93 -3.87
C LEU A 106 4.89 -13.86 -2.82
N VAL A 107 6.13 -14.31 -3.03
CA VAL A 107 6.84 -15.17 -2.06
C VAL A 107 7.03 -14.43 -0.74
N LEU A 108 7.46 -13.16 -0.77
CA LEU A 108 7.69 -12.35 0.43
C LEU A 108 6.39 -12.09 1.18
N THR A 109 5.33 -11.67 0.49
CA THR A 109 4.03 -11.37 1.10
C THR A 109 3.38 -12.61 1.69
N VAL A 110 3.48 -13.77 1.02
CA VAL A 110 3.00 -15.06 1.54
C VAL A 110 3.84 -15.52 2.72
N ALA A 111 5.17 -15.41 2.66
CA ALA A 111 6.05 -15.78 3.76
C ALA A 111 5.80 -14.92 5.01
N VAL A 112 5.69 -13.60 4.83
CA VAL A 112 5.28 -12.67 5.89
C VAL A 112 3.89 -13.05 6.40
N ALA A 113 2.95 -13.37 5.52
CA ALA A 113 1.61 -13.72 5.96
C ALA A 113 1.56 -14.98 6.82
N ILE A 114 2.26 -16.04 6.40
CA ILE A 114 2.38 -17.28 7.17
C ILE A 114 3.06 -17.01 8.51
N PHE A 115 4.16 -16.24 8.51
CA PHE A 115 4.87 -15.87 9.73
C PHE A 115 3.95 -15.19 10.73
N TYR A 116 3.16 -14.20 10.29
CA TYR A 116 2.22 -13.49 11.15
C TYR A 116 1.03 -14.36 11.61
N ILE A 117 0.55 -15.30 10.79
CA ILE A 117 -0.53 -16.22 11.19
C ILE A 117 -0.04 -17.20 12.27
N VAL A 118 1.15 -17.78 12.09
CA VAL A 118 1.75 -18.74 13.05
C VAL A 118 2.11 -18.05 14.36
N LEU A 119 2.68 -16.85 14.29
CA LEU A 119 3.09 -16.07 15.46
C LEU A 119 2.03 -15.08 15.94
N ALA A 120 0.80 -15.13 15.45
CA ALA A 120 -0.26 -14.18 15.79
C ALA A 120 -0.44 -14.04 17.30
N LYS A 121 -0.59 -15.19 17.99
CA LYS A 121 -0.80 -15.25 19.44
C LYS A 121 0.39 -14.66 20.23
N PRO A 122 1.64 -15.13 20.05
CA PRO A 122 2.78 -14.57 20.79
C PRO A 122 3.09 -13.11 20.43
N LEU A 123 2.87 -12.68 19.17
CA LEU A 123 3.06 -11.29 18.77
C LEU A 123 2.09 -10.36 19.52
N ILE A 124 0.82 -10.75 19.66
CA ILE A 124 -0.17 -9.93 20.38
C ILE A 124 0.09 -9.97 21.88
N LEU A 125 0.50 -11.13 22.42
CA LEU A 125 0.85 -11.30 23.83
C LEU A 125 2.01 -10.41 24.28
N LEU A 126 2.89 -10.02 23.34
CA LEU A 126 4.00 -9.10 23.59
C LEU A 126 3.51 -7.68 23.92
N PHE A 127 2.35 -7.28 23.41
CA PHE A 127 1.79 -5.95 23.63
C PHE A 127 0.68 -5.93 24.67
N ASN A 128 -0.12 -6.99 24.78
CA ASN A 128 -1.21 -7.05 25.74
C ASN A 128 -1.46 -8.49 26.23
N ARG A 129 -1.57 -8.66 27.55
CA ARG A 129 -1.80 -9.97 28.20
C ARG A 129 -3.26 -10.27 28.49
N ASN A 130 -4.18 -9.36 28.19
CA ASN A 130 -5.59 -9.61 28.40
C ASN A 130 -6.12 -10.66 27.39
N PRO A 131 -6.70 -11.79 27.85
CA PRO A 131 -7.10 -12.88 26.98
C PRO A 131 -8.14 -12.49 25.92
N LEU A 132 -9.05 -11.56 26.24
CA LEU A 132 -10.04 -11.06 25.27
C LEU A 132 -9.36 -10.28 24.14
N VAL A 133 -8.38 -9.42 24.48
CA VAL A 133 -7.60 -8.63 23.51
C VAL A 133 -6.79 -9.54 22.58
N VAL A 134 -6.22 -10.62 23.13
CA VAL A 134 -5.46 -11.59 22.35
C VAL A 134 -6.34 -12.32 21.34
N ASP A 135 -7.57 -12.71 21.73
CA ASP A 135 -8.45 -13.47 20.85
C ASP A 135 -9.05 -12.59 19.74
N TYR A 136 -9.50 -11.38 20.07
CA TYR A 136 -9.93 -10.37 19.09
C TYR A 136 -8.79 -9.97 18.16
N GLY A 137 -7.61 -9.69 18.72
CA GLY A 137 -6.44 -9.30 17.96
C GLY A 137 -5.99 -10.40 16.99
N LYS A 138 -6.08 -11.68 17.39
CA LYS A 138 -5.66 -12.81 16.56
C LYS A 138 -6.51 -12.90 15.30
N TRP A 139 -7.83 -12.90 15.45
CA TRP A 139 -8.75 -12.96 14.30
C TRP A 139 -8.56 -11.75 13.38
N LEU A 140 -8.38 -10.57 13.97
CA LEU A 140 -8.19 -9.34 13.22
C LEU A 140 -6.87 -9.35 12.44
N LEU A 141 -5.79 -9.81 13.07
CA LEU A 141 -4.48 -9.94 12.44
C LEU A 141 -4.53 -10.93 11.28
N ILE A 142 -5.12 -12.10 11.46
CA ILE A 142 -5.24 -13.12 10.40
C ILE A 142 -6.04 -12.56 9.21
N SER A 143 -7.15 -11.87 9.45
CA SER A 143 -7.97 -11.29 8.39
C SER A 143 -7.22 -10.23 7.58
N GLN A 144 -6.43 -9.38 8.23
CA GLN A 144 -5.64 -8.35 7.55
C GLN A 144 -4.45 -8.93 6.79
N VAL A 145 -3.79 -9.91 7.39
CA VAL A 145 -2.60 -10.56 6.85
C VAL A 145 -2.94 -11.43 5.62
N ALA A 146 -4.13 -12.00 5.57
CA ALA A 146 -4.62 -12.73 4.39
C ALA A 146 -4.66 -11.86 3.11
N LEU A 147 -4.71 -10.52 3.26
CA LEU A 147 -4.75 -9.57 2.15
C LEU A 147 -3.37 -9.05 1.76
N TYR A 148 -2.29 -9.49 2.41
CA TYR A 148 -0.93 -9.06 2.08
C TYR A 148 -0.50 -9.40 0.65
N PRO A 149 -0.82 -10.58 0.08
CA PRO A 149 -0.49 -10.87 -1.30
C PRO A 149 -1.15 -9.90 -2.29
N ALA A 150 -2.40 -9.53 -2.02
CA ALA A 150 -3.13 -8.54 -2.79
C ALA A 150 -2.49 -7.15 -2.69
N PHE A 151 -2.15 -6.73 -1.47
CA PHE A 151 -1.46 -5.48 -1.23
C PHE A 151 -0.10 -5.43 -1.96
N GLY A 152 0.69 -6.51 -1.89
CA GLY A 152 1.99 -6.60 -2.55
C GLY A 152 1.90 -6.53 -4.08
N LEU A 153 0.86 -7.13 -4.68
CA LEU A 153 0.60 -7.03 -6.12
C LEU A 153 0.24 -5.60 -6.55
N CYS A 154 -0.71 -4.97 -5.85
CA CYS A 154 -1.11 -3.59 -6.12
C CYS A 154 0.07 -2.63 -5.96
N TYR A 155 0.85 -2.78 -4.89
CA TYR A 155 2.00 -1.91 -4.62
C TYR A 155 3.09 -2.07 -5.69
N MET A 156 3.34 -3.30 -6.15
CA MET A 156 4.26 -3.56 -7.27
C MET A 156 3.80 -2.85 -8.55
N MET A 157 2.50 -2.91 -8.88
CA MET A 157 1.96 -2.21 -10.05
C MET A 157 2.16 -0.71 -9.94
N THR A 158 1.86 -0.12 -8.78
CA THR A 158 2.08 1.31 -8.51
C THR A 158 3.54 1.70 -8.72
N ILE A 159 4.49 0.96 -8.12
CA ILE A 159 5.93 1.21 -8.28
C ILE A 159 6.32 1.09 -9.76
N THR A 160 5.85 0.05 -10.46
CA THR A 160 6.15 -0.17 -11.86
C THR A 160 5.66 0.99 -12.74
N PHE A 161 4.44 1.50 -12.52
CA PHE A 161 3.94 2.68 -13.24
C PHE A 161 4.74 3.95 -12.94
N GLN A 162 5.18 4.13 -11.69
CA GLN A 162 6.07 5.23 -11.33
C GLN A 162 7.43 5.12 -12.03
N THR A 163 7.97 3.92 -12.23
CA THR A 163 9.26 3.69 -12.92
C THR A 163 9.22 3.93 -14.42
N ILE A 164 8.09 3.66 -15.09
CA ILE A 164 7.92 3.77 -16.56
C ILE A 164 7.76 5.25 -17.02
N GLY A 165 7.82 6.22 -16.11
CA GLY A 165 7.61 7.63 -16.45
C GLY A 165 6.14 7.99 -16.68
N SER A 166 5.20 7.15 -16.23
CA SER A 166 3.79 7.51 -16.07
C SER A 166 3.38 7.53 -14.60
N PRO A 167 4.07 8.33 -13.74
CA PRO A 167 3.75 8.41 -12.32
C PRO A 167 2.31 8.87 -12.10
N ARG A 168 1.76 9.67 -13.03
CA ARG A 168 0.35 10.09 -13.01
C ARG A 168 -0.62 8.89 -12.96
N MET A 169 -0.39 7.81 -13.72
CA MET A 169 -1.23 6.62 -13.65
C MET A 169 -1.06 5.85 -12.33
N GLY A 170 0.18 5.67 -11.85
CA GLY A 170 0.44 4.99 -10.57
C GLY A 170 -0.13 5.75 -9.37
N LEU A 171 -0.04 7.07 -9.40
CA LEU A 171 -0.65 7.97 -8.42
C LEU A 171 -2.18 7.96 -8.53
N PHE A 172 -2.73 8.00 -9.74
CA PHE A 172 -4.18 7.90 -9.96
C PHE A 172 -4.74 6.58 -9.43
N LEU A 173 -4.01 5.48 -9.59
CA LEU A 173 -4.39 4.17 -9.05
C LEU A 173 -4.36 4.14 -7.51
N SER A 174 -3.32 4.73 -6.92
CA SER A 174 -3.18 4.85 -5.46
C SER A 174 -4.25 5.78 -4.87
N LEU A 175 -4.59 6.85 -5.59
CA LEU A 175 -5.68 7.77 -5.28
C LEU A 175 -7.05 7.11 -5.39
N ILE A 176 -7.32 6.33 -6.43
CA ILE A 176 -8.58 5.59 -6.55
C ILE A 176 -8.74 4.64 -5.36
N ARG A 177 -7.70 3.86 -5.05
CA ARG A 177 -7.72 2.95 -3.90
C ARG A 177 -8.07 3.70 -2.62
N GLN A 178 -7.38 4.80 -2.35
CA GLN A 178 -7.44 5.43 -1.05
C GLN A 178 -8.54 6.49 -0.92
N CYS A 179 -8.78 7.30 -1.95
CA CYS A 179 -9.82 8.34 -1.97
C CYS A 179 -11.15 7.87 -2.57
N LEU A 180 -11.15 7.04 -3.62
CA LEU A 180 -12.41 6.66 -4.27
C LEU A 180 -13.05 5.43 -3.62
N PHE A 181 -12.26 4.47 -3.13
CA PHE A 181 -12.78 3.30 -2.45
C PHE A 181 -12.67 3.42 -0.93
N TYR A 182 -11.47 3.61 -0.39
CA TYR A 182 -11.28 3.56 1.05
C TYR A 182 -12.01 4.69 1.82
N VAL A 183 -12.01 5.93 1.33
CA VAL A 183 -12.73 7.06 1.98
C VAL A 183 -14.25 6.83 2.11
N PRO A 184 -15.00 6.49 1.04
CA PRO A 184 -16.43 6.22 1.21
C PRO A 184 -16.69 4.96 2.04
N PHE A 185 -15.87 3.91 1.89
CA PHE A 185 -16.01 2.73 2.75
C PHE A 185 -15.78 3.06 4.22
N ILE A 186 -14.83 3.93 4.57
CA ILE A 186 -14.59 4.29 5.98
C ILE A 186 -15.57 5.33 6.53
N LEU A 187 -16.31 6.04 5.67
CA LEU A 187 -17.40 6.92 6.12
C LEU A 187 -18.71 6.15 6.32
N ILE A 188 -18.96 5.13 5.50
CA ILE A 188 -20.25 4.42 5.46
C ILE A 188 -20.26 3.17 6.36
N LEU A 189 -19.25 2.30 6.24
CA LEU A 189 -19.25 1.02 6.97
C LEU A 189 -19.21 1.18 8.50
N PRO A 190 -18.46 2.14 9.07
CA PRO A 190 -18.44 2.30 10.53
C PRO A 190 -19.78 2.77 11.10
N GLY A 191 -20.57 3.53 10.32
CA GLY A 191 -21.92 3.92 10.70
C GLY A 191 -22.92 2.76 10.71
N MET A 192 -22.68 1.72 9.91
CA MET A 192 -23.57 0.55 9.80
C MET A 192 -23.15 -0.65 10.67
N LEU A 193 -21.85 -0.86 10.84
CA LEU A 193 -21.27 -2.06 11.46
C LEU A 193 -20.41 -1.74 12.70
N GLY A 194 -20.41 -0.49 13.15
CA GLY A 194 -19.58 -0.02 14.26
C GLY A 194 -18.10 -0.27 14.00
N VAL A 195 -17.38 -0.77 15.00
CA VAL A 195 -15.93 -1.02 14.91
C VAL A 195 -15.57 -2.04 13.83
N LYS A 196 -16.45 -3.01 13.56
CA LYS A 196 -16.26 -4.02 12.50
C LYS A 196 -16.29 -3.40 11.10
N GLY A 197 -17.03 -2.31 10.92
CA GLY A 197 -17.10 -1.59 9.66
C GLY A 197 -15.73 -1.07 9.21
N ILE A 198 -14.97 -0.49 10.14
CA ILE A 198 -13.60 0.02 9.89
C ILE A 198 -12.69 -1.11 9.40
N TYR A 199 -12.82 -2.29 10.00
CA TYR A 199 -12.02 -3.46 9.65
C TYR A 199 -12.32 -4.00 8.28
N PHE A 200 -13.57 -3.93 7.82
CA PHE A 200 -13.96 -4.38 6.48
C PHE A 200 -13.73 -3.30 5.42
N SER A 201 -13.65 -2.01 5.79
CA SER A 201 -13.40 -0.92 4.84
C SER A 201 -12.07 -1.09 4.09
N GLN A 202 -10.99 -1.47 4.79
CA GLN A 202 -9.67 -1.62 4.18
C GLN A 202 -9.58 -2.86 3.25
N PRO A 203 -9.99 -4.07 3.69
CA PRO A 203 -10.16 -5.22 2.82
C PRO A 203 -11.07 -5.00 1.64
N ALA A 204 -12.24 -4.38 1.83
CA ALA A 204 -13.19 -4.13 0.75
C ALA A 204 -12.60 -3.18 -0.29
N ALA A 205 -11.92 -2.12 0.16
CA ALA A 205 -11.21 -1.21 -0.73
C ALA A 205 -10.05 -1.91 -1.46
N ASP A 206 -9.28 -2.75 -0.77
CA ASP A 206 -8.18 -3.50 -1.38
C ASP A 206 -8.70 -4.52 -2.40
N ILE A 207 -9.79 -5.26 -2.12
CA ILE A 207 -10.42 -6.20 -3.05
C ILE A 207 -10.90 -5.48 -4.31
N LEU A 208 -11.62 -4.35 -4.18
CA LEU A 208 -12.03 -3.56 -5.35
C LEU A 208 -10.82 -3.05 -6.14
N THR A 209 -9.76 -2.67 -5.43
CA THR A 209 -8.53 -2.20 -6.06
C THR A 209 -7.81 -3.31 -6.81
N ILE A 210 -7.80 -4.55 -6.30
CA ILE A 210 -7.27 -5.70 -7.04
C ILE A 210 -8.04 -5.86 -8.36
N ILE A 211 -9.37 -5.77 -8.33
CA ILE A 211 -10.20 -5.92 -9.53
C ILE A 211 -9.80 -4.84 -10.55
N VAL A 212 -9.68 -3.58 -10.10
CA VAL A 212 -9.22 -2.47 -10.96
C VAL A 212 -7.79 -2.69 -11.45
N CYS A 213 -6.89 -3.23 -10.62
CA CYS A 213 -5.52 -3.60 -11.00
C CYS A 213 -5.50 -4.67 -12.08
N VAL A 214 -6.29 -5.74 -11.95
CA VAL A 214 -6.38 -6.81 -12.97
C VAL A 214 -6.90 -6.25 -14.28
N LEU A 215 -7.91 -5.37 -14.26
CA LEU A 215 -8.42 -4.70 -15.46
C LEU A 215 -7.37 -3.79 -16.11
N LEU A 216 -6.61 -3.06 -15.30
CA LEU A 216 -5.54 -2.17 -15.77
C LEU A 216 -4.27 -2.91 -16.19
N PHE A 217 -4.11 -4.19 -15.85
CA PHE A 217 -2.94 -4.98 -16.26
C PHE A 217 -2.79 -5.04 -17.79
N ASN A 218 -3.92 -5.12 -18.51
CA ASN A 218 -3.93 -5.04 -19.97
C ASN A 218 -3.54 -3.66 -20.50
N THR A 219 -3.98 -2.59 -19.82
CA THR A 219 -3.57 -1.21 -20.14
C THR A 219 -2.09 -0.99 -19.85
N MET A 220 -1.55 -1.58 -18.78
CA MET A 220 -0.13 -1.52 -18.44
C MET A 220 0.73 -2.13 -19.55
N LYS A 221 0.34 -3.31 -20.05
CA LYS A 221 1.03 -3.98 -21.16
C LYS A 221 1.04 -3.14 -22.45
N ARG A 222 -0.08 -2.45 -22.73
CA ARG A 222 -0.20 -1.51 -23.87
C ARG A 222 0.63 -0.24 -23.66
N SER A 223 0.61 0.33 -22.46
CA SER A 223 1.36 1.56 -22.13
C SER A 223 2.87 1.34 -22.18
N ILE A 224 3.36 0.20 -21.68
CA ILE A 224 4.76 -0.24 -21.83
C ILE A 224 5.13 -0.35 -23.32
N SER A 225 4.26 -0.97 -24.13
CA SER A 225 4.52 -1.12 -25.57
C SER A 225 4.53 0.22 -26.32
N LYS A 226 3.66 1.15 -25.95
CA LYS A 226 3.55 2.48 -26.55
C LYS A 226 4.72 3.38 -26.14
N ASN A 227 5.03 3.51 -24.85
CA ASN A 227 6.14 4.36 -24.40
C ASN A 227 7.51 3.86 -24.86
N MET A 228 7.70 2.54 -25.00
CA MET A 228 8.94 2.01 -25.57
C MET A 228 8.94 1.97 -27.12
N GLY A 229 7.82 2.32 -27.77
CA GLY A 229 7.68 2.33 -29.24
C GLY A 229 7.56 3.72 -29.85
N ASN A 230 7.30 4.75 -29.04
CA ASN A 230 7.08 6.14 -29.47
C ASN A 230 8.38 6.96 -29.59
N ASP A 231 9.55 6.30 -29.51
CA ASP A 231 10.87 6.88 -29.76
C ASP A 231 11.58 6.21 -30.97
N MET A 232 10.80 5.70 -31.94
CA MET A 232 11.25 5.45 -33.32
C MET A 232 10.73 6.57 -34.21
#